data_AF-A0AAP9EUY2-F1
#
_entry.id   AF-A0AAP9EUY2-F1
#
_cell.length_a   1.000
_cell.length_b   1.000
_cell.length_c   1.000
_cell.angle_alpha   90.00
_cell.angle_beta   90.00
_cell.angle_gamma   90.00
#
_symmetry.space_group_name_H-M   'P 1'
#
loop_
_entity.id
_entity.type
_entity.pdbx_description
1 polymer ?
#
loop_
_entity_poly.entity_id
_entity_poly.type
_entity_poly.pdbx_seq_one_letter_code
_entity_poly.pdbx_strand_id
1 'polypeptide(L)' 'MSKRRKTDLTAARKKAEVFGPDTVLFADLELGEAFRMAGAELGAVYRKVRRNHYMHDGKRCLASDGRAVKRASLPGTED' A
#
# COMPACT_ATOMS: atom_id res chain seq x y z
N MET A 1 -20.76 -16.69 3.12
CA MET A 1 -20.26 -15.88 1.99
C MET A 1 -19.92 -14.47 2.48
N SER A 2 -18.63 -14.14 2.49
CA SER A 2 -18.06 -12.92 3.09
C SER A 2 -18.39 -11.64 2.31
N LYS A 3 -19.30 -10.82 2.85
CA LYS A 3 -19.59 -9.45 2.36
C LYS A 3 -18.37 -8.50 2.37
N ARG A 4 -17.27 -8.86 3.04
CA ARG A 4 -16.05 -8.03 3.12
C ARG A 4 -15.15 -8.04 1.88
N ARG A 5 -15.32 -8.96 0.92
CA ARG A 5 -14.41 -9.07 -0.25
C ARG A 5 -14.83 -8.29 -1.49
N LYS A 6 -16.12 -7.93 -1.63
CA LYS A 6 -16.62 -7.26 -2.85
C LYS A 6 -16.30 -5.76 -2.88
N THR A 7 -16.28 -5.12 -1.72
CA THR A 7 -16.06 -3.66 -1.61
C THR A 7 -14.61 -3.28 -1.88
N ASP A 8 -13.65 -4.08 -1.42
CA ASP A 8 -12.22 -3.84 -1.63
C ASP A 8 -11.81 -3.99 -3.10
N LEU A 9 -12.33 -5.01 -3.79
CA LEU A 9 -11.94 -5.26 -5.18
C LEU A 9 -12.38 -4.12 -6.13
N THR A 10 -13.55 -3.53 -5.89
CA THR A 10 -14.01 -2.36 -6.67
C THR A 10 -13.20 -1.11 -6.36
N ALA A 11 -12.83 -0.89 -5.10
CA ALA A 11 -12.00 0.24 -4.72
C ALA A 11 -10.58 0.11 -5.29
N ALA A 12 -9.95 -1.06 -5.19
CA ALA A 12 -8.64 -1.34 -5.78
C ALA A 12 -8.65 -1.13 -7.30
N ARG A 13 -9.68 -1.64 -8.01
CA ARG A 13 -9.83 -1.43 -9.46
C ARG A 13 -9.92 0.04 -9.84
N LYS A 14 -10.77 0.83 -9.15
CA LYS A 14 -10.87 2.27 -9.39
C LYS A 14 -9.56 3.01 -9.13
N LYS A 15 -8.79 2.58 -8.12
CA LYS A 15 -7.47 3.15 -7.85
C LYS A 15 -6.45 2.77 -8.91
N ALA A 16 -6.52 1.55 -9.44
CA ALA A 16 -5.68 1.10 -10.53
C ALA A 16 -5.93 1.88 -11.83
N GLU A 17 -7.18 2.24 -12.13
CA GLU A 17 -7.49 3.13 -13.26
C GLU A 17 -6.87 4.53 -13.12
N VAL A 18 -6.72 5.04 -11.88
CA VAL A 18 -6.18 6.38 -11.61
C VAL A 18 -4.65 6.39 -11.51
N PHE A 19 -4.05 5.40 -10.85
CA PHE A 19 -2.63 5.38 -10.47
C PHE A 19 -1.80 4.31 -11.17
N GLY A 20 -2.43 3.47 -11.98
CA GLY A 20 -1.79 2.36 -12.70
C GLY A 20 -2.13 0.98 -12.13
N PRO A 21 -2.01 -0.06 -12.96
CA PRO A 21 -2.46 -1.43 -12.66
C PRO A 21 -1.74 -2.10 -11.49
N ASP A 22 -0.56 -1.62 -11.12
CA ASP A 22 0.27 -2.09 -10.01
C ASP A 22 -0.17 -1.54 -8.62
N THR A 23 -1.27 -0.77 -8.58
CA THR A 23 -1.78 -0.16 -7.36
C THR A 23 -2.65 -1.15 -6.54
N VAL A 24 -2.39 -1.21 -5.23
CA VAL A 24 -3.17 -1.99 -4.25
C VAL A 24 -3.71 -1.08 -3.14
N LEU A 25 -4.64 -1.60 -2.33
CA LEU A 25 -5.10 -0.89 -1.13
C LEU A 25 -4.15 -1.16 0.04
N PHE A 26 -3.98 -0.17 0.91
CA PHE A 26 -3.11 -0.28 2.06
C PHE A 26 -3.54 -1.41 3.00
N ALA A 27 -4.85 -1.64 3.16
CA ALA A 27 -5.36 -2.75 3.95
C ALA A 27 -4.91 -4.13 3.44
N ASP A 28 -4.81 -4.31 2.12
CA ASP A 28 -4.39 -5.54 1.45
C ASP A 28 -2.86 -5.76 1.43
N LEU A 29 -2.07 -4.72 1.74
CA LEU A 29 -0.62 -4.85 1.87
C LEU A 29 -0.27 -5.71 3.10
N GLU A 30 0.73 -6.58 2.99
CA GLU A 30 1.14 -7.43 4.10
C GLU A 30 1.97 -6.67 5.14
N LEU A 31 1.98 -7.15 6.39
CA LEU A 31 2.79 -6.55 7.44
C LEU A 31 4.27 -6.80 7.14
N GLY A 32 5.08 -5.76 7.26
CA GLY A 32 6.50 -5.80 6.93
C GLY A 32 6.83 -5.50 5.48
N GLU A 33 5.84 -5.51 4.56
CA GLU A 33 6.06 -5.11 3.17
C GLU A 33 6.43 -3.63 3.05
N ALA A 34 7.29 -3.37 2.07
CA ALA A 34 7.66 -2.04 1.64
C ALA A 34 6.74 -1.56 0.51
N PHE A 35 6.41 -0.28 0.53
CA PHE A 35 5.48 0.31 -0.41
C PHE A 35 5.75 1.79 -0.66
N ARG A 36 5.22 2.31 -1.75
CA ARG A 36 5.14 3.75 -2.03
C ARG A 36 3.68 4.19 -2.01
N MET A 37 3.43 5.44 -1.63
CA MET A 37 2.10 6.01 -1.79
C MET A 37 1.79 6.12 -3.29
N ALA A 38 0.60 5.70 -3.72
CA ALA A 38 0.22 5.82 -5.12
C ALA A 38 0.23 7.30 -5.54
N GLY A 39 0.85 7.61 -6.69
CA GLY A 39 1.10 8.97 -7.16
C GLY A 39 2.37 9.64 -6.63
N ALA A 40 3.12 9.00 -5.73
CA ALA A 40 4.42 9.47 -5.24
C ALA A 40 5.53 8.48 -5.62
N GLU A 41 5.69 8.23 -6.92
CA GLU A 41 6.59 7.18 -7.44
C GLU A 41 8.08 7.48 -7.20
N LEU A 42 8.42 8.76 -7.12
CA LEU A 42 9.75 9.27 -6.74
C LEU A 42 9.87 9.56 -5.23
N GLY A 43 8.85 9.20 -4.45
CA GLY A 43 8.82 9.43 -3.01
C GLY A 43 9.60 8.38 -2.21
N ALA A 44 9.71 8.64 -0.90
CA ALA A 44 10.29 7.69 0.04
C ALA A 44 9.55 6.33 0.03
N VAL A 45 10.29 5.26 0.29
CA VAL A 45 9.73 3.93 0.53
C VAL A 45 9.32 3.82 1.99
N TYR A 46 8.11 3.34 2.23
CA TYR A 46 7.51 3.17 3.55
C TYR A 46 7.40 1.68 3.89
N ARG A 47 7.36 1.35 5.19
CA ARG A 47 7.16 -0.03 5.64
C ARG A 47 5.89 -0.16 6.47
N LYS A 48 5.01 -1.10 6.11
CA LYS A 48 3.81 -1.37 6.90
C LYS A 48 4.18 -2.05 8.21
N VAL A 49 3.74 -1.51 9.34
CA VAL A 49 4.02 -2.07 10.68
C VAL A 49 2.77 -2.59 11.37
N ARG A 50 1.59 -2.06 11.04
CA ARG A 50 0.28 -2.58 11.46
C ARG A 50 -0.75 -2.32 10.37
N ARG A 51 -1.96 -2.87 10.53
CA ARG A 51 -3.08 -2.73 9.58
C ARG A 51 -3.25 -1.32 9.01
N ASN A 52 -3.19 -0.30 9.87
CA ASN A 52 -3.35 1.12 9.53
C ASN A 52 -2.10 1.96 9.80
N HIS A 53 -0.96 1.35 10.14
CA HIS A 53 0.24 2.10 10.49
C HIS A 53 1.42 1.70 9.63
N TYR A 54 2.23 2.68 9.28
CA TYR A 54 3.48 2.52 8.56
C TYR A 54 4.60 3.34 9.20
N MET A 55 5.84 3.04 8.85
CA MET A 55 7.01 3.84 9.22
C MET A 55 7.42 4.74 8.06
N HIS A 56 7.71 5.99 8.39
CA HIS A 56 8.30 6.98 7.51
C HIS A 56 9.39 7.71 8.29
N ASP A 57 10.64 7.63 7.82
CA ASP A 57 11.76 8.38 8.41
C ASP A 57 11.85 8.22 9.95
N GLY A 58 11.82 6.96 10.40
CA GLY A 58 11.85 6.62 11.84
C GLY A 58 10.58 6.95 12.63
N LYS A 59 9.57 7.59 12.03
CA LYS A 59 8.30 7.93 12.69
C LYS A 59 7.18 6.99 12.28
N ARG A 60 6.30 6.68 13.24
CA ARG A 60 5.08 5.90 12.99
C ARG A 60 3.97 6.82 12.50
N CYS A 61 3.44 6.53 11.32
CA CYS A 61 2.36 7.26 10.68
C CYS A 61 1.10 6.39 10.54
N LEU A 62 -0.05 7.03 10.34
CA LEU A 62 -1.34 6.38 10.13
C LEU A 62 -1.77 6.51 8.67
N ALA A 63 -2.27 5.43 8.08
CA ALA A 63 -2.93 5.41 6.78
C ALA A 63 -4.38 4.93 6.93
N SER A 64 -5.28 5.49 6.13
CA SER A 64 -6.66 5.00 6.03
C SER A 64 -6.68 3.64 5.32
N ASP A 65 -7.53 2.70 5.74
CA ASP A 65 -7.63 1.36 5.15
C ASP A 65 -7.83 1.39 3.61
N GLY A 66 -8.52 2.41 3.07
CA GLY A 66 -8.76 2.61 1.62
C GLY A 66 -7.68 3.40 0.87
N ARG A 67 -6.52 3.65 1.48
CA ARG A 67 -5.42 4.39 0.84
C ARG A 67 -4.79 3.54 -0.26
N ALA A 68 -4.58 4.12 -1.44
CA ALA A 68 -3.90 3.47 -2.54
C ALA A 68 -2.38 3.52 -2.37
N VAL A 69 -1.71 2.39 -2.55
CA VAL A 69 -0.25 2.23 -2.44
C VAL A 69 0.26 1.31 -3.54
N LYS A 70 1.54 1.39 -3.87
CA LYS A 70 2.23 0.51 -4.80
C LYS A 70 3.25 -0.32 -4.03
N ARG A 71 3.31 -1.64 -4.27
CA ARG A 71 4.34 -2.50 -3.65
C ARG A 71 5.71 -2.07 -4.17
N ALA A 72 6.69 -2.03 -3.28
CA ALA A 72 8.07 -1.71 -3.65
C ALA A 72 8.99 -2.79 -3.11
N SER A 73 9.83 -3.35 -3.97
CA SER A 73 10.98 -4.12 -3.53
C SER A 73 11.96 -3.18 -2.85
N LEU A 74 12.45 -3.54 -1.66
CA LEU A 74 13.54 -2.80 -1.03
C LEU A 74 14.75 -2.87 -1.96
N PRO A 75 15.43 -1.75 -2.28
CA PRO A 75 16.73 -1.82 -2.93
C PRO A 75 17.69 -2.46 -1.93
N GLY A 76 18.13 -3.70 -2.20
CA GLY A 76 19.00 -4.48 -1.30
C GLY A 76 18.45 -5.84 -0.89
N THR A 77 17.61 -6.48 -1.71
CA THR A 77 17.36 -7.92 -1.61
C THR A 77 17.44 -8.55 -3.01
N GLU A 78 18.51 -8.21 -3.72
CA GLU A 78 19.06 -9.10 -4.74
C GLU A 78 20.05 -9.99 -3.99
N ASP A 79 19.71 -11.27 -3.88
CA ASP A 79 20.64 -12.35 -3.49
C ASP A 79 21.55 -12.67 -4.68
#